data_AF-A0A7C4IDI7-F1
#
_entry.id   AF-A0A7C4IDI7-F1
#
_cell.length_a   1.000
_cell.length_b   1.000
_cell.length_c   1.000
_cell.angle_alpha   90.00
_cell.angle_beta   90.00
_cell.angle_gamma   90.00
#
_symmetry.space_group_name_H-M   'P 1'
#
loop_
_entity.id
_entity.type
_entity.pdbx_description
1 polymer ?
#
loop_
_entity_poly.entity_id
_entity_poly.type
_entity_poly.pdbx_seq_one_letter_code
_entity_poly.pdbx_strand_id
1 'polypeptide(L)'
;LPALPGVVFVFGGIVLAAWIDDFARISGWTVGALAVLAAIGFVVDYVAGAITAQRAGATKLGVIGAAVGTFAGVVTGLWGLVFMPLVGAAIGEFIAHRDALRAGRVGVATWIGLLLGAVAKLAIVFTMVGVFVAALLI
;
A
#
# COMPACT_ATOMS: atom_id res chain seq x y z
N LEU A 1 -10.40 -0.65 -0.86
CA LEU A 1 -10.03 0.61 -0.18
C LEU A 1 -8.50 0.69 -0.13
N PRO A 2 -7.85 1.57 -0.92
CA PRO A 2 -6.39 1.71 -0.94
C PRO A 2 -5.84 2.25 0.39
N ALA A 3 -6.71 2.75 1.28
CA ALA A 3 -6.38 3.14 2.64
C ALA A 3 -6.36 1.99 3.65
N LEU A 4 -6.88 0.81 3.30
CA LEU A 4 -6.77 -0.36 4.17
C LEU A 4 -5.51 -1.14 3.77
N PRO A 5 -4.50 -1.20 4.64
CA PRO A 5 -3.27 -1.91 4.35
C PRO A 5 -3.64 -3.36 4.07
N GLY A 6 -3.23 -3.91 2.92
CA GLY A 6 -3.47 -5.32 2.61
C GLY A 6 -2.93 -6.21 3.71
N VAL A 7 -1.86 -5.76 4.36
CA VAL A 7 -1.27 -6.32 5.58
C VAL A 7 -2.27 -6.44 6.74
N VAL A 8 -3.14 -5.45 6.96
CA VAL A 8 -4.17 -5.49 8.02
C VAL A 8 -5.29 -6.47 7.67
N PHE A 9 -5.68 -6.55 6.39
CA PHE A 9 -6.66 -7.55 5.94
C PHE A 9 -6.12 -8.98 6.03
N VAL A 10 -4.86 -9.19 5.64
CA VAL A 10 -4.17 -10.48 5.75
C VAL A 10 -4.06 -10.88 7.22
N PHE A 11 -3.65 -9.95 8.10
CA PHE A 11 -3.63 -10.18 9.53
C PHE A 11 -5.02 -10.53 10.08
N GLY A 12 -6.06 -9.78 9.69
CA GLY A 12 -7.45 -10.06 10.08
C GLY A 12 -7.92 -11.45 9.65
N GLY A 13 -7.55 -11.90 8.45
CA GLY A 13 -7.81 -13.26 7.98
C GLY A 13 -7.09 -14.33 8.80
N ILE A 14 -5.82 -14.10 9.17
CA ILE A 14 -5.05 -15.02 10.01
C ILE A 14 -5.63 -15.11 11.42
N VAL A 15 -6.05 -13.99 12.00
CA VAL A 15 -6.71 -13.95 13.32
C VAL A 15 -8.03 -14.70 13.28
N LEU A 16 -8.85 -14.50 12.23
CA LEU A 16 -10.10 -15.24 12.04
C LEU A 16 -9.85 -16.74 11.91
N ALA A 17 -8.83 -17.15 11.13
CA ALA A 17 -8.47 -18.56 10.99
C ALA A 17 -8.00 -19.17 12.30
N ALA A 18 -7.16 -18.46 13.07
CA ALA A 18 -6.71 -18.90 14.39
C ALA A 18 -7.88 -19.02 15.39
N TRP A 19 -8.87 -18.13 15.31
CA TRP A 19 -10.05 -18.15 16.16
C TRP A 19 -11.01 -19.29 15.82
N ILE A 20 -11.20 -19.60 14.53
CA ILE A 20 -12.02 -20.74 14.07
C ILE A 20 -11.44 -22.08 14.53
N ASP A 21 -10.11 -22.17 14.63
CA ASP A 21 -9.38 -23.38 15.04
C ASP A 21 -9.05 -23.39 16.55
N ASP A 22 -9.71 -22.54 17.36
CA ASP A 22 -9.54 -22.41 18.82
C ASP A 22 -8.08 -22.20 19.28
N PHE A 23 -7.26 -21.57 18.44
CA PHE A 23 -5.81 -21.41 18.61
C PHE A 23 -5.04 -22.74 18.76
N ALA A 24 -5.62 -23.88 18.36
CA ALA A 24 -5.03 -25.21 18.52
C ALA A 24 -3.79 -25.42 17.63
N ARG A 25 -3.80 -24.88 16.39
CA ARG A 25 -2.63 -24.88 15.48
C ARG A 25 -1.84 -23.58 15.51
N ILE A 26 -2.50 -22.45 15.75
CA ILE A 26 -1.89 -21.13 15.71
C ILE A 26 -1.88 -20.55 17.12
N SER A 27 -0.75 -20.72 17.81
CA SER A 27 -0.59 -20.21 19.18
C SER A 27 -0.76 -18.68 19.23
N GLY A 28 -1.27 -18.16 20.36
CA GLY A 28 -1.39 -16.71 20.58
C GLY A 28 -0.05 -15.95 20.45
N TRP A 29 1.08 -16.62 20.65
CA TRP A 29 2.42 -16.06 20.40
C TRP A 29 2.69 -15.81 18.91
N THR A 30 2.28 -16.74 18.04
CA THR A 30 2.39 -16.61 16.58
C THR A 30 1.52 -15.46 16.06
N VAL A 31 0.31 -15.31 16.61
CA VAL A 31 -0.57 -14.18 16.29
C VAL A 31 0.04 -12.86 16.73
N GLY A 32 0.65 -12.80 17.92
CA GLY A 32 1.37 -11.63 18.40
C GLY A 32 2.55 -11.23 17.51
N ALA A 33 3.36 -12.19 17.07
CA ALA A 33 4.47 -11.94 16.14
C ALA A 33 3.98 -11.42 14.77
N LEU A 34 2.88 -11.99 14.25
CA LEU A 34 2.24 -11.52 13.02
C LEU A 34 1.61 -10.14 13.17
N ALA A 35 1.11 -9.79 14.36
CA ALA A 35 0.60 -8.45 14.65
C ALA A 35 1.72 -7.39 14.60
N VAL A 36 2.91 -7.72 15.13
CA VAL A 36 4.10 -6.85 15.05
C VAL A 36 4.54 -6.67 13.60
N LEU A 37 4.63 -7.76 12.83
CA LEU A 37 4.92 -7.69 11.40
C LEU A 37 3.86 -6.89 10.64
N ALA A 38 2.59 -7.02 11.02
CA ALA A 38 1.51 -6.26 10.41
C ALA A 38 1.61 -4.76 10.71
N ALA A 39 1.95 -4.39 11.96
CA ALA A 39 2.18 -3.01 12.35
C ALA A 39 3.39 -2.41 11.63
N ILE A 40 4.51 -3.16 11.53
CA ILE A 40 5.68 -2.73 10.76
C ILE A 40 5.31 -2.54 9.28
N GLY A 41 4.60 -3.50 8.68
CA GLY A 41 4.15 -3.41 7.29
C GLY A 41 3.23 -2.21 7.06
N PHE A 42 2.37 -1.87 8.02
CA PHE A 42 1.53 -0.68 7.94
C PHE A 42 2.35 0.62 7.97
N VAL A 43 3.31 0.71 8.89
CA VAL A 43 4.20 1.87 8.98
C VAL A 43 5.02 2.00 7.71
N VAL A 44 5.56 0.90 7.19
CA VAL A 44 6.32 0.88 5.93
C VAL A 44 5.44 1.31 4.76
N ASP A 45 4.19 0.85 4.66
CA ASP A 45 3.25 1.27 3.61
C ASP A 45 3.00 2.79 3.65
N TYR A 46 2.76 3.34 4.85
CA TYR A 46 2.49 4.77 5.04
C TYR A 46 3.73 5.63 4.75
N VAL A 47 4.87 5.23 5.30
CA VAL A 47 6.15 5.94 5.17
C VAL A 47 6.66 5.86 3.73
N ALA A 48 6.62 4.68 3.09
CA ALA A 48 7.06 4.53 1.72
C ALA A 48 6.22 5.38 0.76
N GLY A 49 4.88 5.36 0.90
CA GLY A 49 3.99 6.15 0.05
C GLY A 49 4.16 7.67 0.24
N ALA A 50 4.20 8.14 1.49
CA ALA A 50 4.33 9.56 1.78
C ALA A 50 5.72 10.11 1.44
N ILE A 51 6.79 9.38 1.79
CA ILE A 51 8.17 9.82 1.56
C ILE A 51 8.51 9.76 0.07
N THR A 52 8.10 8.75 -0.70
CA THR A 52 8.40 8.73 -2.14
C THR A 52 7.71 9.87 -2.88
N ALA A 53 6.46 10.17 -2.55
CA ALA A 53 5.74 11.31 -3.13
C ALA A 53 6.38 12.65 -2.75
N GLN A 54 6.75 12.85 -1.47
CA GLN A 54 7.41 14.09 -1.05
C GLN A 54 8.84 14.23 -1.59
N ARG A 55 9.62 13.14 -1.62
CA ARG A 55 11.00 13.17 -2.15
C ARG A 55 11.04 13.33 -3.67
N ALA A 56 9.99 12.95 -4.39
CA ALA A 56 9.81 13.26 -5.81
C ALA A 56 9.57 14.77 -6.08
N GLY A 57 9.44 15.60 -5.04
CA GLY A 57 9.18 17.02 -5.16
C GLY A 57 7.72 17.36 -5.45
N ALA A 58 6.79 16.45 -5.14
CA ALA A 58 5.37 16.68 -5.33
C ALA A 58 4.84 17.74 -4.37
N THR A 59 4.03 18.64 -4.89
CA THR A 59 3.28 19.60 -4.09
C THR A 59 2.17 18.90 -3.30
N LYS A 60 1.64 19.59 -2.29
CA LYS A 60 0.46 19.11 -1.55
C LYS A 60 -0.72 18.80 -2.49
N LEU A 61 -0.90 19.61 -3.53
CA LEU A 61 -1.95 19.39 -4.54
C LEU A 61 -1.65 18.18 -5.43
N GLY A 62 -0.39 17.93 -5.79
CA GLY A 62 0.01 16.70 -6.48
C GLY A 62 -0.25 15.44 -5.65
N VAL A 63 0.05 15.47 -4.34
CA VAL A 63 -0.25 14.35 -3.42
C VAL A 63 -1.75 14.12 -3.27
N ILE A 64 -2.54 15.20 -3.08
CA ILE A 64 -4.00 15.11 -3.00
C ILE A 64 -4.59 14.62 -4.33
N GLY A 65 -4.07 15.11 -5.46
CA GLY A 65 -4.46 14.68 -6.79
C GLY A 65 -4.19 13.19 -7.00
N ALA A 66 -3.02 12.69 -6.58
CA ALA A 66 -2.70 11.26 -6.61
C ALA A 66 -3.67 10.43 -5.77
N ALA A 67 -4.02 10.91 -4.57
CA ALA A 67 -4.97 10.25 -3.69
C ALA A 67 -6.36 10.16 -4.33
N VAL A 68 -6.89 11.29 -4.85
CA VAL A 68 -8.17 11.34 -5.57
C VAL A 68 -8.15 10.45 -6.81
N GLY A 69 -7.06 10.49 -7.58
CA GLY A 69 -6.82 9.63 -8.72
C GLY A 69 -6.85 8.15 -8.34
N THR A 70 -6.27 7.78 -7.20
CA THR A 70 -6.34 6.42 -6.66
C THR A 70 -7.77 6.00 -6.34
N PHE A 71 -8.57 6.87 -5.72
CA PHE A 71 -9.98 6.59 -5.44
C PHE A 71 -10.80 6.39 -6.73
N ALA A 72 -10.59 7.25 -7.73
CA ALA A 72 -11.21 7.08 -9.06
C ALA A 72 -10.73 5.79 -9.76
N GLY A 73 -9.46 5.44 -9.55
CA GLY A 73 -8.84 4.22 -10.05
C GLY A 73 -9.49 2.94 -9.53
N VAL A 74 -9.97 2.92 -8.28
CA VAL A 74 -10.65 1.75 -7.69
C VAL A 74 -11.91 1.39 -8.48
N VAL A 75 -12.67 2.39 -8.94
CA VAL A 75 -13.93 2.18 -9.67
C VAL A 75 -13.66 1.60 -11.07
N THR A 76 -12.50 1.91 -11.64
CA THR A 76 -12.10 1.48 -12.99
C THR A 76 -11.27 0.19 -12.98
N GLY A 77 -11.11 -0.44 -11.83
CA GLY A 77 -10.43 -1.73 -11.67
C GLY A 77 -8.91 -1.63 -11.67
N LEU A 78 -8.22 -2.72 -12.04
CA LEU A 78 -6.76 -2.84 -11.92
C LEU A 78 -6.01 -1.77 -12.73
N TRP A 79 -6.48 -1.49 -13.94
CA TRP A 79 -5.92 -0.46 -14.82
C TRP A 79 -6.05 0.93 -14.21
N GLY A 80 -7.22 1.26 -13.69
CA GLY A 80 -7.46 2.51 -12.97
C GLY A 80 -6.53 2.68 -11.77
N LEU A 81 -6.41 1.65 -10.95
CA LEU A 81 -5.63 1.71 -9.72
C LEU A 81 -4.14 1.99 -9.97
N VAL A 82 -3.61 1.55 -11.11
CA VAL A 82 -2.21 1.77 -11.50
C VAL A 82 -2.01 3.13 -12.17
N PHE A 83 -2.86 3.52 -13.11
CA PHE A 83 -2.61 4.70 -13.96
C PHE A 83 -3.31 5.98 -13.47
N MET A 84 -4.45 5.85 -12.79
CA MET A 84 -5.23 7.00 -12.35
C MET A 84 -4.57 7.83 -11.23
N PRO A 85 -3.76 7.26 -10.31
CA PRO A 85 -2.92 8.05 -9.40
C PRO A 85 -1.90 8.93 -10.14
N LEU A 86 -1.29 8.42 -11.23
CA LEU A 86 -0.34 9.18 -12.05
C LEU A 86 -1.04 10.38 -12.71
N VAL A 87 -2.20 10.16 -13.31
CA VAL A 87 -3.01 11.22 -13.93
C VAL A 87 -3.45 12.24 -12.89
N GLY A 88 -3.95 11.78 -11.74
CA GLY A 88 -4.35 12.65 -10.63
C GLY A 88 -3.20 13.48 -10.08
N ALA A 89 -2.02 12.89 -9.89
CA ALA A 89 -0.82 13.58 -9.45
C ALA A 89 -0.39 14.65 -10.45
N ALA A 90 -0.37 14.31 -11.74
CA ALA A 90 0.00 15.23 -12.81
C ALA A 90 -0.97 16.43 -12.89
N ILE A 91 -2.29 16.19 -12.78
CA ILE A 91 -3.29 17.26 -12.75
C ILE A 91 -3.12 18.15 -11.51
N GLY A 92 -2.96 17.55 -10.33
CA GLY A 92 -2.78 18.29 -9.09
C GLY A 92 -1.51 19.15 -9.09
N GLU A 93 -0.41 18.62 -9.61
CA GLU A 93 0.86 19.33 -9.75
C GLU A 93 0.78 20.43 -10.80
N PHE A 94 0.09 20.18 -11.92
CA PHE A 94 -0.13 21.18 -12.95
C PHE A 94 -0.99 22.34 -12.43
N ILE A 95 -1.99 22.09 -11.59
CA ILE A 95 -2.78 23.16 -10.97
C ILE A 95 -1.91 23.99 -10.00
N ALA A 96 -0.98 23.36 -9.28
CA ALA A 96 -0.14 24.02 -8.29
C ALA A 96 0.93 24.95 -8.90
N HIS A 97 1.56 24.50 -9.99
CA HIS A 97 2.74 25.19 -10.55
C HIS A 97 2.59 25.59 -12.03
N ARG A 98 1.53 25.18 -12.71
CA ARG A 98 1.25 25.43 -14.15
C ARG A 98 2.39 25.09 -15.09
N ASP A 99 3.29 24.22 -14.67
CA ASP A 99 4.41 23.73 -15.45
C ASP A 99 4.16 22.26 -15.81
N ALA A 100 3.83 22.03 -17.08
CA ALA A 100 3.52 20.69 -17.59
C ALA A 100 4.74 19.76 -17.59
N LEU A 101 5.96 20.29 -17.81
CA LEU A 101 7.19 19.49 -17.79
C LEU A 101 7.49 19.00 -16.38
N ARG A 102 7.29 19.89 -15.39
CA ARG A 102 7.45 19.53 -13.98
C ARG A 102 6.36 18.57 -13.52
N ALA A 103 5.10 18.82 -13.89
CA ALA A 103 3.98 17.94 -13.55
C ALA A 103 4.17 16.52 -14.08
N GLY A 104 4.64 16.35 -15.32
CA GLY A 104 4.96 15.05 -15.88
C GLY A 104 6.09 14.33 -15.14
N ARG A 105 7.19 15.04 -14.84
CA ARG A 105 8.33 14.45 -14.12
C ARG A 105 7.96 14.01 -12.70
N VAL A 106 7.23 14.84 -11.97
CA VAL A 106 6.74 14.54 -10.62
C VAL A 106 5.74 13.39 -10.66
N GLY A 107 4.83 13.39 -11.64
CA GLY A 107 3.87 12.31 -11.85
C GLY A 107 4.57 10.96 -12.04
N VAL A 108 5.53 10.88 -12.96
CA VAL A 108 6.30 9.64 -13.23
C VAL A 108 7.09 9.20 -12.00
N ALA A 109 7.75 10.12 -11.30
CA ALA A 109 8.49 9.80 -10.08
C ALA A 109 7.58 9.27 -8.97
N THR A 110 6.39 9.84 -8.81
CA THR A 110 5.36 9.37 -7.87
C THR A 110 4.85 7.98 -8.27
N TRP A 111 4.65 7.74 -9.57
CA TRP A 111 4.21 6.44 -10.09
C TRP A 111 5.23 5.33 -9.84
N ILE A 112 6.52 5.61 -10.07
CA ILE A 112 7.61 4.68 -9.74
C ILE A 112 7.66 4.40 -8.23
N GLY A 113 7.47 5.42 -7.39
CA GLY A 113 7.39 5.25 -5.93
C GLY A 113 6.23 4.36 -5.50
N LEU A 114 5.07 4.52 -6.14
CA LEU A 114 3.87 3.71 -5.91
C LEU A 114 4.10 2.24 -6.30
N LEU A 115 4.76 1.99 -7.45
CA LEU A 115 5.13 0.64 -7.89
C LEU A 115 6.13 -0.02 -6.95
N LEU A 116 7.17 0.71 -6.52
CA LEU A 116 8.14 0.22 -5.53
C LEU A 116 7.48 -0.14 -4.20
N GLY A 117 6.57 0.72 -3.72
CA GLY A 117 5.77 0.43 -2.53
C GLY A 117 4.90 -0.82 -2.70
N ALA A 118 4.28 -0.99 -3.87
CA ALA A 118 3.49 -2.18 -4.18
C ALA A 118 4.33 -3.47 -4.18
N VAL A 119 5.54 -3.44 -4.74
CA VAL A 119 6.47 -4.58 -4.73
C VAL A 119 6.92 -4.92 -3.30
N ALA A 120 7.30 -3.93 -2.51
CA ALA A 120 7.68 -4.13 -1.11
C ALA A 120 6.53 -4.74 -0.29
N LYS A 121 5.31 -4.24 -0.50
CA LYS A 121 4.09 -4.77 0.11
C LYS A 121 3.84 -6.22 -0.29
N LEU A 122 4.06 -6.58 -1.56
CA LEU A 122 3.92 -7.94 -2.04
C LEU A 122 4.85 -8.88 -1.27
N ALA A 123 6.12 -8.49 -1.08
CA ALA A 123 7.10 -9.28 -0.33
C ALA A 123 6.69 -9.50 1.14
N ILE A 124 6.15 -8.47 1.81
CA ILE A 124 5.65 -8.57 3.19
C ILE A 124 4.47 -9.54 3.26
N VAL A 125 3.50 -9.40 2.35
CA VAL A 125 2.32 -10.27 2.31
C VAL A 125 2.72 -11.73 2.04
N PHE A 126 3.63 -11.97 1.09
CA PHE A 126 4.16 -13.32 0.84
C PHE A 126 4.84 -13.90 2.07
N THR A 127 5.59 -13.10 2.82
CA THR A 127 6.23 -13.53 4.06
C THR A 127 5.18 -13.93 5.12
N MET A 128 4.14 -13.12 5.31
CA MET A 128 3.07 -13.42 6.27
C MET A 128 2.31 -14.70 5.91
N VAL A 129 1.97 -14.89 4.62
CA VAL A 129 1.31 -16.10 4.13
C VAL A 129 2.22 -17.31 4.28
N GLY A 130 3.51 -17.19 3.96
CA GLY A 130 4.48 -18.26 4.13
C GLY A 130 4.60 -18.73 5.59
N VAL A 131 4.67 -17.79 6.54
CA VAL A 131 4.70 -18.09 7.97
C VAL A 131 3.39 -18.76 8.42
N PHE A 132 2.24 -18.29 7.95
CA PHE A 132 0.94 -18.89 8.26
C PHE A 132 0.82 -20.33 7.75
N VAL A 133 1.22 -20.59 6.50
CA VAL A 133 1.20 -21.93 5.90
C VAL A 133 2.18 -22.87 6.62
N ALA A 134 3.37 -22.38 6.97
CA ALA A 134 4.32 -23.17 7.76
C ALA A 134 3.76 -23.53 9.14
N ALA A 135 3.09 -22.60 9.82
CA ALA A 135 2.44 -22.86 11.11
C ALA A 135 1.23 -23.80 11.03
N LEU A 136 0.61 -23.97 9.86
CA LEU A 136 -0.48 -24.94 9.65
C LEU A 136 0.02 -26.36 9.38
N LEU A 137 1.20 -26.49 8.77
CA LEU A 137 1.79 -27.76 8.34
C LEU A 137 2.66 -28.43 9.41
N ILE A 138 3.17 -27.66 10.37
CA ILE A 138 3.97 -28.13 11.52
C ILE A 138 3.04 -28.31 12.71
#